data_AF-A0A522ZUW1-F1
#
_entry.id   AF-A0A522ZUW1-F1
#
_cell.length_a   1.000
_cell.length_b   1.000
_cell.length_c   1.000
_cell.angle_alpha   90.00
_cell.angle_beta   90.00
_cell.angle_gamma   90.00
#
_symmetry.space_group_name_H-M   'P 1'
#
loop_
_entity.id
_entity.type
_entity.pdbx_description
1 polymer ?
#
loop_
_entity_poly.entity_id
_entity_poly.type
_entity_poly.pdbx_seq_one_letter_code
_entity_poly.pdbx_strand_id
1 'polypeptide(L)' 'MLPDPVVMKLIYAAVGGLLMLLGAGLVHHLLARVVGMDINAELKAGNLAVGLAVMGLFIAVGLGGGLVIGLALH' A
#
# COMPACT_ATOMS: atom_id res chain seq x y z
N MET A 1 14.90 21.71 -22.37
CA MET A 1 13.78 20.97 -22.98
C MET A 1 13.15 20.16 -21.87
N LEU A 2 11.92 20.47 -21.46
CA LEU A 2 11.20 19.62 -20.52
C LEU A 2 10.91 18.28 -21.21
N PRO A 3 11.05 17.14 -20.53
CA PRO A 3 10.69 15.84 -21.09
C PRO A 3 9.21 15.84 -21.46
N ASP A 4 8.85 15.03 -22.45
CA ASP A 4 7.49 14.96 -22.98
C ASP A 4 6.45 14.80 -21.86
N PRO A 5 5.29 15.45 -21.94
CA PRO A 5 4.25 15.40 -20.90
C PRO A 5 3.87 13.98 -20.47
N VAL A 6 3.94 13.02 -21.40
CA VAL A 6 3.69 11.59 -21.16
C VAL A 6 4.72 11.00 -20.18
N VAL A 7 6.00 11.34 -20.34
CA VAL A 7 7.09 10.85 -19.48
C VAL A 7 6.92 11.39 -18.07
N MET A 8 6.50 12.65 -17.92
CA MET A 8 6.23 13.25 -16.62
C MET A 8 5.08 12.56 -15.89
N LYS A 9 3.96 12.28 -16.56
CA LYS A 9 2.84 11.54 -15.98
C LYS A 9 3.22 10.13 -15.54
N LEU A 10 4.03 9.44 -16.34
CA LEU A 10 4.52 8.10 -16.03
C LEU A 10 5.43 8.10 -14.79
N ILE A 11 6.36 9.06 -14.70
CA ILE A 11 7.22 9.23 -13.51
C ILE A 11 6.37 9.52 -12.28
N TYR A 12 5.37 10.40 -12.40
CA TYR A 12 4.49 10.75 -11.29
C TYR A 12 3.68 9.54 -10.80
N ALA A 13 3.13 8.74 -11.72
CA ALA A 13 2.42 7.50 -11.40
C ALA A 13 3.35 6.46 -10.74
N ALA A 14 4.57 6.30 -11.25
CA ALA A 14 5.55 5.34 -10.72
C ALA A 14 6.01 5.74 -9.30
N VAL A 15 6.33 7.01 -9.09
CA VAL A 15 6.74 7.54 -7.78
C VAL A 15 5.57 7.44 -6.79
N GLY A 16 4.36 7.83 -7.20
CA GLY A 16 3.18 7.71 -6.36
C GLY A 16 2.86 6.27 -5.97
N GLY A 17 2.93 5.34 -6.92
CA GLY A 17 2.76 3.90 -6.66
C GLY A 17 3.83 3.35 -5.72
N LEU A 18 5.09 3.75 -5.88
CA LEU A 18 6.18 3.36 -4.99
C LEU A 18 5.96 3.88 -3.57
N LEU A 19 5.56 5.15 -3.41
CA LEU A 19 5.24 5.73 -2.10
C LEU A 19 4.06 5.00 -1.44
N MET A 20 3.05 4.59 -2.20
CA MET A 20 1.92 3.82 -1.68
C MET A 20 2.38 2.45 -1.13
N LEU A 21 3.27 1.76 -1.83
CA LEU A 21 3.84 0.48 -1.37
C LEU A 21 4.71 0.67 -0.11
N LEU A 22 5.51 1.73 -0.05
CA LEU A 22 6.27 2.07 1.15
C LEU A 22 5.34 2.38 2.33
N GLY A 23 4.26 3.12 2.09
CA GLY A 23 3.22 3.38 3.07
C GLY A 23 2.56 2.10 3.58
N ALA A 24 2.28 1.15 2.70
CA ALA A 24 1.74 -0.17 3.07
C ALA A 24 2.64 -0.91 4.06
N GLY A 25 3.95 -0.94 3.79
CA GLY A 25 4.93 -1.56 4.68
C GLY A 25 5.00 -0.86 6.04
N LEU A 26 4.91 0.47 6.05
CA LEU A 26 4.86 1.28 7.26
C LEU A 26 3.60 0.99 8.09
N VAL A 27 2.43 0.90 7.45
CA VAL A 27 1.17 0.55 8.10
C VAL A 27 1.23 -0.87 8.67
N HIS A 28 1.79 -1.84 7.95
CA HIS A 28 1.96 -3.20 8.48
C HIS A 28 2.85 -3.21 9.73
N HIS A 29 3.98 -2.51 9.71
CA HIS A 29 4.89 -2.41 10.86
C HIS A 29 4.26 -1.69 12.06
N LEU A 30 3.52 -0.62 11.80
CA LEU A 30 2.75 0.10 12.83
C LEU A 30 1.65 -0.78 13.42
N LEU A 31 0.95 -1.54 12.59
CA LEU A 31 -0.10 -2.45 13.03
C LEU A 31 0.47 -3.52 13.97
N ALA A 32 1.63 -4.11 13.63
CA ALA A 32 2.31 -5.06 14.50
C ALA A 32 2.69 -4.44 15.85
N ARG A 33 3.17 -3.18 15.85
CA ARG A 33 3.53 -2.46 17.08
C ARG A 33 2.33 -2.05 17.94
N VAL A 34 1.25 -1.56 17.33
CA VAL A 34 0.05 -1.10 18.04
C VAL A 34 -0.70 -2.27 18.65
N VAL A 35 -0.79 -3.37 17.92
CA VAL A 35 -1.49 -4.58 18.38
C VAL A 35 -0.62 -5.40 19.35
N GLY A 36 0.71 -5.23 19.31
CA GLY A 36 1.63 -5.92 20.23
C GLY A 36 1.70 -7.44 20.02
N MET A 37 1.14 -7.94 18.92
CA MET A 37 1.08 -9.35 18.54
C MET A 37 1.87 -9.57 17.26
N ASP A 38 2.45 -10.76 17.11
CA ASP A 38 3.17 -11.12 15.89
C ASP A 38 2.15 -11.50 14.81
N ILE A 39 1.90 -10.56 13.89
CA ILE A 39 0.92 -10.72 12.80
C ILE A 39 1.09 -12.06 12.07
N ASN A 40 2.33 -12.52 11.85
CA ASN A 40 2.58 -13.78 11.14
C ASN A 40 2.24 -15.00 12.00
N ALA A 41 2.55 -14.96 13.30
CA ALA A 41 2.23 -16.04 14.22
C ALA A 41 0.70 -16.16 14.40
N GLU A 42 0.00 -15.05 14.61
CA GLU A 42 -1.45 -15.00 14.73
C GLU A 42 -2.17 -15.41 13.43
N LEU A 43 -1.66 -15.01 12.25
CA LEU A 43 -2.20 -15.49 10.98
C LEU A 43 -2.07 -17.01 10.88
N LYS A 44 -0.90 -17.56 11.23
CA LYS A 44 -0.64 -19.01 11.17
C LYS A 44 -1.47 -19.79 12.19
N ALA A 45 -1.78 -19.17 13.34
CA ALA A 45 -2.66 -19.71 14.35
C ALA A 45 -4.15 -19.67 13.94
N GLY A 46 -4.48 -19.06 12.80
CA GLY A 46 -5.86 -18.96 12.29
C GLY A 46 -6.67 -17.84 12.94
N ASN A 47 -6.02 -16.80 13.48
CA ASN A 47 -6.72 -15.67 14.06
C ASN A 47 -7.40 -14.83 12.95
N LEU A 48 -8.72 -15.00 12.84
CA LEU A 48 -9.55 -14.30 11.85
C LEU A 48 -9.46 -12.77 11.97
N ALA A 49 -9.27 -12.22 13.17
CA ALA A 49 -9.18 -10.77 13.36
C ALA A 49 -7.94 -10.19 12.67
N VAL A 50 -6.80 -10.87 12.80
CA VAL A 50 -5.55 -10.46 12.14
C VAL A 50 -5.64 -10.72 10.62
N GLY A 51 -6.27 -11.82 10.20
CA GLY A 51 -6.56 -12.08 8.79
C GLY A 51 -7.41 -10.97 8.14
N LEU A 52 -8.47 -10.51 8.81
CA LEU A 52 -9.30 -9.39 8.38
C LEU A 52 -8.51 -8.07 8.30
N ALA A 53 -7.64 -7.81 9.27
CA ALA A 53 -6.81 -6.62 9.27
C ALA A 53 -5.82 -6.59 8.08
N VAL A 54 -5.14 -7.71 7.80
CA VAL A 54 -4.22 -7.82 6.66
C VAL A 54 -4.99 -7.75 5.33
N MET A 55 -6.17 -8.37 5.23
CA MET A 55 -7.01 -8.26 4.04
C MET A 55 -7.42 -6.80 3.79
N GLY A 56 -7.82 -6.07 4.85
CA GLY A 56 -8.14 -4.65 4.78
C GLY A 56 -6.95 -3.80 4.30
N LEU A 57 -5.74 -4.11 4.78
CA LEU A 57 -4.52 -3.46 4.31
C LEU A 57 -4.30 -3.67 2.80
N PHE A 58 -4.44 -4.91 2.31
CA PHE A 58 -4.29 -5.19 0.88
C PHE A 58 -5.32 -4.47 0.02
N ILE A 59 -6.59 -4.43 0.45
CA ILE A 59 -7.65 -3.71 -0.26
C ILE A 59 -7.35 -2.20 -0.29
N ALA A 60 -6.94 -1.62 0.83
CA ALA A 60 -6.60 -0.20 0.92
C ALA A 60 -5.43 0.17 -0.02
N VAL A 61 -4.40 -0.68 -0.07
CA VAL A 61 -3.24 -0.48 -0.94
C VAL A 61 -3.62 -0.62 -2.42
N GLY A 62 -4.44 -1.60 -2.77
CA GLY A 62 -4.93 -1.79 -4.14
C GLY A 62 -5.80 -0.63 -4.62
N LEU A 63 -6.78 -0.21 -3.83
CA LEU A 63 -7.65 0.92 -4.17
C LEU A 63 -6.89 2.24 -4.21
N GLY A 64 -6.07 2.52 -3.19
CA GLY A 64 -5.29 3.76 -3.14
C GLY A 64 -4.22 3.81 -4.23
N GLY A 65 -3.55 2.70 -4.52
CA GLY A 65 -2.60 2.60 -5.63
C GLY A 65 -3.27 2.82 -6.99
N GLY A 66 -4.43 2.20 -7.21
CA GLY A 66 -5.24 2.42 -8.42
C GLY A 66 -5.67 3.88 -8.57
N LEU A 67 -6.08 4.54 -7.47
CA LEU A 67 -6.44 5.95 -7.47
C LEU A 67 -5.24 6.85 -7.80
N VAL A 68 -4.08 6.61 -7.20
CA VAL A 68 -2.85 7.40 -7.44
C VAL A 68 -2.42 7.28 -8.91
N ILE A 69 -2.43 6.08 -9.47
CA ILE A 69 -2.06 5.85 -10.87
C ILE A 69 -3.10 6.49 -11.80
N GLY A 70 -4.40 6.31 -11.51
CA GLY A 70 -5.49 6.87 -12.32
C GLY A 70 -5.48 8.39 -12.36
N LEU A 71 -5.22 9.05 -11.23
CA LEU A 71 -5.11 10.51 -11.15
C LEU A 71 -3.82 11.05 -11.79
N ALA A 72 -2.73 10.27 -11.77
CA ALA A 72 -1.46 10.67 -12.38
C ALA A 72 -1.46 10.60 -13.91
N LEU A 73 -2.26 9.69 -14.49
CA LEU A 73 -2.33 9.45 -15.93
C LEU A 73 -3.41 10.27 -16.66
N HIS A 74 -4.40 10.79 -15.93
CA HIS A 74 -5.42 11.70 -16.47
C HIS A 74 -4.78 13.00 -16.98
#